data_AF-A0A2I0JBW4-F1
#
_entry.id   AF-A0A2I0JBW4-F1
#
_cell.length_a   1.000
_cell.length_b   1.000
_cell.length_c   1.000
_cell.angle_alpha   90.00
_cell.angle_beta   90.00
_cell.angle_gamma   90.00
#
_symmetry.space_group_name_H-M   'P 1'
#
loop_
_entity.id
_entity.type
_entity.pdbx_description
1 polymer ?
#
loop_
_entity_poly.entity_id
_entity_poly.type
_entity_poly.pdbx_seq_one_letter_code
_entity_poly.pdbx_strand_id
1 'polypeptide(L)'
;MTSIKAGSKRNRDDYNGQLISFYEVDAKHVHFPHDDALVVTAQIDAYDVKKILVDSGSFANILFHATFREMKLREEYLKPIWSPLIDITGSTAEPLGMISLQVYFGKSPKKVNKMVDFLVVDISSAYNAIFKRSTLNAIRAVTKNFFFKMKFLTVSALWEVCGDQSTARSCYLAFLKGKNLAQPTLVIEGDITRVWN
;
A
#
# COMPACT_ATOMS: atom_id res chain seq x y z
N MET A 1 37.48 26.53 -3.22
CA MET A 1 36.44 26.34 -2.18
C MET A 1 35.09 26.52 -2.84
N THR A 2 34.42 25.43 -3.21
CA THR A 2 33.13 25.47 -3.90
C THR A 2 32.03 25.23 -2.87
N SER A 3 31.24 26.26 -2.59
CA SER A 3 30.19 26.22 -1.57
C SER A 3 28.96 25.46 -2.10
N ILE A 4 28.62 24.36 -1.45
CA ILE A 4 27.40 23.60 -1.70
C ILE A 4 26.24 24.38 -1.06
N LYS A 5 25.30 24.88 -1.89
CA LYS A 5 24.03 25.43 -1.39
C LYS A 5 23.26 24.31 -0.70
N ALA A 6 22.99 24.51 0.59
CA ALA A 6 22.11 23.67 1.39
C ALA A 6 20.73 23.56 0.70
N GLY A 7 20.28 22.33 0.50
CA GLY A 7 18.98 22.03 -0.07
C GLY A 7 17.84 22.66 0.75
N SER A 8 16.81 23.12 0.04
CA SER A 8 15.57 23.64 0.61
C SER A 8 15.01 22.65 1.65
N LYS A 9 14.88 23.10 2.91
CA LYS A 9 14.20 22.33 3.97
C LYS A 9 12.77 22.09 3.52
N ARG A 10 12.40 20.84 3.24
CA ARG A 10 10.99 20.45 3.08
C ARG A 10 10.24 20.87 4.35
N ASN A 11 9.25 21.74 4.18
CA ASN A 11 8.37 22.17 5.26
C ASN A 11 7.65 20.91 5.79
N ARG A 12 7.97 20.49 7.01
CA ARG A 12 7.30 19.36 7.64
C ARG A 12 5.94 19.90 8.10
N ASP A 13 4.83 19.42 7.53
CA ASP A 13 3.49 19.81 7.96
C ASP A 13 3.40 19.72 9.50
N ASP A 14 3.06 20.84 10.14
CA ASP A 14 2.94 20.93 11.59
C ASP A 14 1.56 20.41 12.02
N TYR A 15 1.53 19.18 12.54
CA TYR A 15 0.31 18.56 13.07
C TYR A 15 0.10 18.86 14.56
N ASN A 16 0.69 19.94 15.09
CA ASN A 16 0.47 20.47 16.44
C ASN A 16 0.58 19.40 17.54
N GLY A 17 1.59 18.53 17.47
CA GLY A 17 1.82 17.49 18.47
C GLY A 17 0.79 16.35 18.53
N GLN A 18 -0.08 16.20 17.53
CA GLN A 18 -1.03 15.07 17.50
C GLN A 18 -0.30 13.72 17.48
N LEU A 19 -0.75 12.81 18.35
CA LEU A 19 -0.22 11.46 18.50
C LEU A 19 -1.13 10.43 17.82
N ILE A 20 -0.52 9.41 17.22
CA ILE A 20 -1.23 8.20 16.79
C ILE A 20 -1.03 7.14 17.88
N SER A 21 -2.12 6.72 18.52
CA SER A 21 -2.13 5.66 19.53
C SER A 21 -3.15 4.57 19.18
N PHE A 22 -2.90 3.37 19.69
CA PHE A 22 -3.78 2.22 19.57
C PHE A 22 -4.08 1.65 20.96
N TYR A 23 -5.32 1.22 21.17
CA TYR A 23 -5.84 0.70 22.42
C TYR A 23 -6.68 -0.55 22.18
N GLU A 24 -6.99 -1.32 23.22
CA GLU A 24 -7.82 -2.54 23.11
C GLU A 24 -9.18 -2.31 22.42
N VAL A 25 -9.79 -1.13 22.61
CA VAL A 25 -11.05 -0.78 21.92
C VAL A 25 -10.91 -0.75 20.40
N ASP A 26 -9.71 -0.54 19.86
CA ASP A 26 -9.45 -0.61 18.42
C ASP A 26 -9.64 -2.03 17.86
N ALA A 27 -9.56 -3.06 18.70
CA ALA A 27 -9.76 -4.46 18.36
C ALA A 27 -11.22 -4.92 18.49
N LYS A 28 -12.17 -4.06 18.90
CA LYS A 28 -13.57 -4.43 19.23
C LYS A 28 -14.30 -5.22 18.12
N HIS A 29 -13.94 -4.97 16.86
CA HIS A 29 -14.59 -5.59 15.69
C HIS A 29 -13.67 -6.55 14.93
N VAL A 30 -12.53 -6.89 15.52
CA VAL A 30 -11.56 -7.83 14.95
C VAL A 30 -11.86 -9.21 15.50
N HIS A 31 -12.00 -10.19 14.60
CA HIS A 31 -12.15 -11.58 14.95
C HIS A 31 -10.78 -12.20 15.21
N PHE A 32 -10.56 -12.69 16.43
CA PHE A 32 -9.33 -13.35 16.87
C PHE A 32 -9.51 -14.87 17.08
N PRO A 33 -8.42 -15.66 17.03
CA PRO A 33 -7.09 -15.28 16.56
C PRO A 33 -7.10 -15.03 15.03
N HIS A 34 -6.18 -14.23 14.54
CA HIS A 34 -6.02 -14.03 13.10
C HIS A 34 -4.60 -13.64 12.70
N ASP A 35 -4.25 -14.00 11.47
CA ASP A 35 -3.05 -13.55 10.74
C ASP A 35 -3.46 -12.85 9.43
N ASP A 36 -4.71 -12.38 9.36
CA ASP A 36 -5.26 -11.74 8.17
C ASP A 36 -4.39 -10.54 7.73
N ALA A 37 -4.14 -10.43 6.41
CA ALA A 37 -3.45 -9.28 5.84
C ALA A 37 -4.34 -8.04 5.86
N LEU A 38 -3.78 -6.86 6.13
CA LEU A 38 -4.55 -5.62 6.19
C LEU A 38 -5.02 -5.21 4.78
N VAL A 39 -6.32 -5.36 4.52
CA VAL A 39 -6.94 -5.04 3.24
C VAL A 39 -7.93 -3.89 3.40
N VAL A 40 -7.79 -2.86 2.57
CA VAL A 40 -8.60 -1.64 2.62
C VAL A 40 -9.24 -1.33 1.26
N THR A 41 -10.12 -0.33 1.27
CA THR A 41 -10.66 0.32 0.07
C THR A 41 -10.24 1.77 0.09
N ALA A 42 -9.87 2.33 -1.06
CA ALA A 42 -9.57 3.74 -1.22
C ALA A 42 -10.08 4.24 -2.55
N GLN A 43 -10.40 5.54 -2.61
CA GLN A 43 -10.67 6.20 -3.88
C GLN A 43 -9.35 6.59 -4.53
N ILE A 44 -9.12 6.09 -5.74
CA ILE A 44 -7.99 6.42 -6.59
C ILE A 44 -8.55 7.11 -7.83
N ASP A 45 -8.16 8.38 -8.01
CA ASP A 45 -8.83 9.38 -8.83
C ASP A 45 -10.34 9.42 -8.56
N ALA A 46 -11.15 8.87 -9.46
CA ALA A 46 -12.60 8.82 -9.35
C ALA A 46 -13.15 7.39 -9.15
N TYR A 47 -12.28 6.40 -8.91
CA TYR A 47 -12.67 5.00 -8.81
C TYR A 47 -12.45 4.45 -7.39
N ASP A 48 -13.45 3.77 -6.86
CA ASP A 48 -13.36 3.10 -5.57
C ASP A 48 -12.67 1.74 -5.72
N VAL A 49 -11.35 1.74 -5.54
CA VAL A 49 -10.53 0.53 -5.63
C VAL A 49 -10.64 -0.24 -4.31
N LYS A 50 -11.27 -1.41 -4.38
CA LYS A 50 -11.36 -2.39 -3.29
C LYS A 50 -10.15 -3.33 -3.30
N LYS A 51 -10.03 -4.21 -2.29
CA LYS A 51 -8.97 -5.24 -2.22
C LYS A 51 -7.55 -4.64 -2.32
N ILE A 52 -7.32 -3.51 -1.65
CA ILE A 52 -5.99 -2.89 -1.59
C ILE A 52 -5.23 -3.50 -0.42
N LEU A 53 -4.15 -4.21 -0.71
CA LEU A 53 -3.25 -4.70 0.33
C LEU A 53 -2.41 -3.55 0.88
N VAL A 54 -2.31 -3.43 2.20
CA VAL A 54 -1.41 -2.50 2.86
C VAL A 54 -0.17 -3.24 3.33
N ASP A 55 0.99 -2.90 2.76
CA ASP A 55 2.24 -3.61 3.00
C ASP A 55 3.42 -2.64 3.21
N SER A 56 4.03 -2.66 4.39
CA SER A 56 5.18 -1.82 4.73
C SER A 56 6.54 -2.37 4.27
N GLY A 57 6.60 -3.57 3.68
CA GLY A 57 7.83 -4.30 3.39
C GLY A 57 8.66 -3.76 2.21
N SER A 58 8.04 -3.11 1.22
CA SER A 58 8.75 -2.56 0.06
C SER A 58 8.38 -1.09 -0.24
N PHE A 59 9.06 -0.45 -1.21
CA PHE A 59 8.85 0.96 -1.53
C PHE A 59 7.80 1.22 -2.62
N ALA A 60 7.77 0.44 -3.69
CA ALA A 60 6.99 0.76 -4.89
C ALA A 60 5.55 0.25 -4.82
N ASN A 61 4.56 1.16 -4.88
CA ASN A 61 3.14 0.78 -4.95
C ASN A 61 2.85 0.03 -6.26
N ILE A 62 1.86 -0.85 -6.22
CA ILE A 62 1.49 -1.67 -7.37
C ILE A 62 0.02 -1.43 -7.68
N LEU A 63 -0.30 -1.26 -8.96
CA LEU A 63 -1.64 -1.33 -9.50
C LEU A 63 -1.68 -2.49 -10.50
N PHE A 64 -2.54 -3.47 -10.29
CA PHE A 64 -2.61 -4.62 -11.20
C PHE A 64 -3.31 -4.21 -12.51
N HIS A 65 -2.81 -4.70 -13.64
CA HIS A 65 -3.29 -4.28 -14.98
C HIS A 65 -4.78 -4.52 -15.18
N ALA A 66 -5.35 -5.58 -14.60
CA ALA A 66 -6.79 -5.81 -14.62
C ALA A 66 -7.57 -4.62 -14.03
N THR A 67 -7.16 -4.13 -12.85
CA THR A 67 -7.77 -2.95 -12.21
C THR A 67 -7.48 -1.67 -12.99
N PHE A 68 -6.26 -1.51 -13.52
CA PHE A 68 -5.92 -0.38 -14.39
C PHE A 68 -6.91 -0.26 -15.58
N ARG A 69 -7.24 -1.39 -16.22
CA ARG A 69 -8.23 -1.45 -17.30
C ARG A 69 -9.66 -1.19 -16.81
N GLU A 70 -10.06 -1.73 -15.66
CA GLU A 70 -11.38 -1.46 -15.06
C GLU A 70 -11.57 0.04 -14.75
N MET A 71 -10.50 0.71 -14.31
CA MET A 71 -10.46 2.15 -14.09
C MET A 71 -10.47 2.96 -15.40
N LYS A 72 -10.45 2.30 -16.56
CA LYS A 72 -10.40 2.91 -17.91
C LYS A 72 -9.21 3.84 -18.11
N LEU A 73 -8.10 3.54 -17.45
CA LEU A 73 -6.84 4.23 -17.65
C LEU A 73 -6.23 3.80 -18.99
N ARG A 74 -5.52 4.72 -19.65
CA ARG A 74 -4.95 4.50 -20.99
C ARG A 74 -3.44 4.27 -20.89
N GLU A 75 -2.95 3.25 -21.57
CA GLU A 75 -1.53 2.86 -21.52
C GLU A 75 -0.59 3.95 -22.06
N GLU A 76 -1.08 4.86 -22.90
CA GLU A 76 -0.35 6.04 -23.37
C GLU A 76 0.13 6.98 -22.24
N TYR A 77 -0.48 6.90 -21.05
CA TYR A 77 -0.06 7.67 -19.88
C TYR A 77 0.97 6.96 -19.00
N LEU A 78 1.31 5.71 -19.32
CA LEU A 78 2.37 4.98 -18.63
C LEU A 78 3.73 5.57 -19.00
N LYS A 79 4.48 5.96 -17.97
CA LYS A 79 5.88 6.34 -18.13
C LYS A 79 6.73 5.07 -18.21
N PRO A 80 7.60 4.92 -19.21
CA PRO A 80 8.52 3.77 -19.28
C PRO A 80 9.37 3.65 -18.02
N ILE A 81 9.60 2.42 -17.58
CA ILE A 81 10.53 2.08 -16.51
C ILE A 81 11.41 0.92 -16.98
N TRP A 82 12.70 0.95 -16.67
CA TRP A 82 13.68 -0.03 -17.14
C TRP A 82 14.19 -0.96 -16.04
N SER A 83 13.50 -0.99 -14.90
CA SER A 83 13.91 -1.77 -13.73
C SER A 83 12.82 -2.78 -13.39
N PRO A 84 13.10 -4.10 -13.47
CA PRO A 84 12.16 -5.11 -13.03
C PRO A 84 11.88 -4.99 -11.55
N LEU A 85 10.69 -5.43 -11.15
CA LEU A 85 10.42 -5.78 -9.77
C LEU A 85 11.06 -7.13 -9.47
N ILE A 86 11.96 -7.15 -8.50
CA ILE A 86 12.63 -8.36 -8.04
C ILE A 86 12.08 -8.68 -6.66
N ASP A 87 11.53 -9.88 -6.49
CA ASP A 87 11.09 -10.36 -5.19
C ASP A 87 12.24 -11.03 -4.40
N ILE A 88 11.97 -11.41 -3.17
CA ILE A 88 12.98 -12.00 -2.27
C ILE A 88 13.48 -13.37 -2.73
N THR A 89 12.73 -14.06 -3.62
CA THR A 89 13.13 -15.33 -4.22
C THR A 89 13.97 -15.13 -5.49
N GLY A 90 14.17 -13.87 -5.90
CA GLY A 90 14.82 -13.52 -7.16
C GLY A 90 13.88 -13.61 -8.36
N SER A 91 12.58 -13.88 -8.14
CA SER A 91 11.59 -13.86 -9.23
C SER A 91 11.41 -12.42 -9.69
N THR A 92 11.34 -12.25 -11.01
CA THR A 92 11.25 -10.93 -11.63
C THR A 92 9.90 -10.73 -12.30
N ALA A 93 9.38 -9.51 -12.20
CA ALA A 93 8.18 -9.07 -12.89
C ALA A 93 8.50 -7.74 -13.57
N GLU A 94 8.33 -7.69 -14.89
CA GLU A 94 8.49 -6.46 -15.66
C GLU A 94 7.21 -5.62 -15.56
N PRO A 95 7.28 -4.39 -15.00
CA PRO A 95 6.14 -3.49 -15.04
C PRO A 95 5.87 -3.03 -16.47
N LEU A 96 4.60 -2.85 -16.82
CA LEU A 96 4.20 -2.19 -18.07
C LEU A 96 4.61 -0.71 -18.09
N GLY A 97 4.75 -0.12 -16.91
CA GLY A 97 5.21 1.25 -16.72
C GLY A 97 4.78 1.79 -15.38
N MET A 98 4.98 3.10 -15.19
CA MET A 98 4.61 3.82 -13.98
C MET A 98 3.55 4.87 -14.29
N ILE A 99 2.57 5.02 -13.38
CA ILE A 99 1.54 6.05 -13.44
C ILE A 99 1.40 6.76 -12.09
N SER A 100 1.20 8.07 -12.13
CA SER A 100 0.94 8.89 -10.95
C SER A 100 -0.57 9.14 -10.84
N LEU A 101 -1.22 8.66 -9.79
CA LEU A 101 -2.68 8.78 -9.58
C LEU A 101 -2.99 9.53 -8.28
N GLN A 102 -4.11 10.26 -8.24
CA GLN A 102 -4.55 10.97 -7.06
C GLN A 102 -5.25 10.01 -6.10
N VAL A 103 -4.62 9.66 -4.98
CA VAL A 103 -5.26 8.82 -3.95
C VAL A 103 -5.85 9.67 -2.87
N TYR A 104 -7.07 9.34 -2.46
CA TYR A 104 -7.75 10.04 -1.39
C TYR A 104 -7.86 9.22 -0.11
N PHE A 105 -7.64 9.89 1.01
CA PHE A 105 -7.65 9.31 2.35
C PHE A 105 -8.59 10.09 3.29
N GLY A 106 -9.28 9.35 4.15
CA GLY A 106 -10.28 9.90 5.07
C GLY A 106 -11.65 10.05 4.41
N LYS A 107 -12.59 10.68 5.12
CA LYS A 107 -13.95 10.95 4.62
C LYS A 107 -14.20 12.46 4.57
N SER A 108 -15.09 12.88 3.68
CA SER A 108 -15.55 14.27 3.61
C SER A 108 -16.14 14.71 4.96
N PRO A 109 -15.91 15.96 5.39
CA PRO A 109 -15.19 17.04 4.70
C PRO A 109 -13.67 17.04 4.89
N LYS A 110 -13.10 16.23 5.80
CA LYS A 110 -11.67 16.26 6.15
C LYS A 110 -10.82 15.26 5.36
N LYS A 111 -11.18 15.05 4.09
CA LYS A 111 -10.51 14.16 3.15
C LYS A 111 -9.22 14.83 2.67
N VAL A 112 -8.11 14.09 2.67
CA VAL A 112 -6.85 14.54 2.08
C VAL A 112 -6.55 13.75 0.82
N ASN A 113 -5.79 14.33 -0.09
CA ASN A 113 -5.35 13.66 -1.30
C ASN A 113 -3.82 13.71 -1.40
N LYS A 114 -3.22 12.68 -1.99
CA LYS A 114 -1.80 12.62 -2.33
C LYS A 114 -1.63 12.04 -3.73
N MET A 115 -0.71 12.60 -4.51
CA MET A 115 -0.25 11.94 -5.73
C MET A 115 0.60 10.75 -5.33
N VAL A 116 0.26 9.57 -5.85
CA VAL A 116 0.94 8.32 -5.56
C VAL A 116 1.37 7.68 -6.88
N ASP A 117 2.64 7.33 -6.95
CA ASP A 117 3.19 6.58 -8.08
C ASP A 117 2.93 5.09 -7.90
N PHE A 118 2.35 4.47 -8.92
CA PHE A 118 2.10 3.03 -9.03
C PHE A 118 2.89 2.46 -10.19
N LEU A 119 3.54 1.34 -9.95
CA LEU A 119 3.96 0.44 -11.01
C LEU A 119 2.75 -0.38 -11.47
N VAL A 120 2.51 -0.40 -12.78
CA VAL A 120 1.46 -1.21 -13.37
C VAL A 120 2.06 -2.54 -13.78
N VAL A 121 1.52 -3.63 -13.24
CA VAL A 121 2.05 -4.99 -13.45
C VAL A 121 0.95 -5.87 -14.01
N ASP A 122 1.25 -6.59 -15.09
CA ASP A 122 0.34 -7.55 -15.72
C ASP A 122 0.58 -8.97 -15.19
N ILE A 123 0.21 -9.18 -13.93
CA ILE A 123 0.24 -10.48 -13.26
C ILE A 123 -1.11 -10.68 -12.60
N SER A 124 -1.63 -11.92 -12.68
CA SER A 124 -2.85 -12.32 -11.99
C SER A 124 -2.68 -12.18 -10.47
N SER A 125 -3.62 -11.49 -9.84
CA SER A 125 -3.58 -11.21 -8.41
C SER A 125 -4.96 -11.25 -7.79
N ALA A 126 -5.02 -11.66 -6.53
CA ALA A 126 -6.23 -11.57 -5.72
C ALA A 126 -6.51 -10.13 -5.22
N TYR A 127 -5.53 -9.25 -5.35
CA TYR A 127 -5.61 -7.84 -4.97
C TYR A 127 -5.67 -6.95 -6.20
N ASN A 128 -6.28 -5.77 -6.06
CA ASN A 128 -6.41 -4.81 -7.14
C ASN A 128 -5.25 -3.79 -7.14
N ALA A 129 -4.76 -3.46 -5.94
CA ALA A 129 -3.60 -2.60 -5.76
C ALA A 129 -2.87 -2.97 -4.46
N ILE A 130 -1.66 -2.45 -4.31
CA ILE A 130 -0.87 -2.57 -3.09
C ILE A 130 -0.35 -1.19 -2.70
N PHE A 131 -0.75 -0.72 -1.52
CA PHE A 131 -0.13 0.44 -0.89
C PHE A 131 1.12 -0.01 -0.16
N LYS A 132 2.23 0.59 -0.56
CA LYS A 132 3.54 0.32 0.01
C LYS A 132 3.96 1.42 0.98
N ARG A 133 5.15 1.23 1.56
CA ARG A 133 5.78 2.17 2.50
C ARG A 133 5.85 3.61 1.98
N SER A 134 6.02 3.83 0.67
CA SER A 134 6.03 5.18 0.09
C SER A 134 4.71 5.93 0.33
N THR A 135 3.57 5.28 0.04
CA THR A 135 2.23 5.82 0.30
C THR A 135 2.00 6.03 1.78
N LEU A 136 2.32 5.03 2.61
CA LEU A 136 2.13 5.12 4.06
C LEU A 136 2.93 6.29 4.66
N ASN A 137 4.19 6.46 4.25
CA ASN A 137 5.01 7.58 4.69
C ASN A 137 4.48 8.93 4.19
N ALA A 138 3.93 9.00 2.97
CA ALA A 138 3.39 10.23 2.40
C ALA A 138 2.19 10.78 3.19
N ILE A 139 1.43 9.92 3.85
CA ILE A 139 0.32 10.28 4.73
C ILE A 139 0.64 10.11 6.23
N ARG A 140 1.89 9.76 6.58
CA ARG A 140 2.30 9.47 7.96
C ARG A 140 1.42 8.41 8.63
N ALA A 141 1.01 7.40 7.86
CA ALA A 141 0.20 6.31 8.36
C ALA A 141 1.02 5.37 9.26
N VAL A 142 0.36 4.90 10.32
CA VAL A 142 0.81 3.81 11.17
C VAL A 142 -0.21 2.69 11.04
N THR A 143 0.28 1.48 10.76
CA THR A 143 -0.54 0.27 10.70
C THR A 143 -0.26 -0.58 11.93
N LYS A 144 -1.30 -1.24 12.44
CA LYS A 144 -1.17 -2.29 13.45
C LYS A 144 -2.03 -3.46 13.04
N ASN A 145 -1.37 -4.57 12.66
CA ASN A 145 -2.04 -5.77 12.19
C ASN A 145 -2.92 -6.39 13.27
N PHE A 146 -2.48 -6.42 14.54
CA PHE A 146 -3.28 -6.92 15.65
C PHE A 146 -4.64 -6.21 15.77
N PHE A 147 -4.67 -4.88 15.66
CA PHE A 147 -5.92 -4.11 15.66
C PHE A 147 -6.61 -4.06 14.29
N PHE A 148 -6.02 -4.71 13.29
CA PHE A 148 -6.45 -4.74 11.90
C PHE A 148 -6.81 -3.35 11.35
N LYS A 149 -5.96 -2.37 11.66
CA LYS A 149 -6.26 -0.94 11.48
C LYS A 149 -5.05 -0.14 11.00
N MET A 150 -5.33 0.85 10.16
CA MET A 150 -4.42 1.91 9.77
C MET A 150 -4.91 3.24 10.34
N LYS A 151 -4.03 4.00 10.96
CA LYS A 151 -4.32 5.37 11.42
C LYS A 151 -3.36 6.35 10.79
N PHE A 152 -3.81 7.55 10.45
CA PHE A 152 -2.96 8.61 9.90
C PHE A 152 -3.49 9.99 10.31
N LEU A 153 -2.60 10.97 10.29
CA LEU A 153 -2.97 12.35 10.62
C LEU A 153 -3.25 13.14 9.34
N THR A 154 -4.27 13.97 9.43
CA THR A 154 -4.50 15.09 8.51
C THR A 154 -4.32 16.38 9.29
N VAL A 155 -4.16 17.51 8.59
CA VAL A 155 -4.01 18.84 9.23
C VAL A 155 -5.13 19.13 10.25
N SER A 156 -6.30 18.49 10.10
CA SER A 156 -7.49 18.78 10.89
C SER A 156 -8.00 17.64 11.79
N ALA A 157 -7.44 16.43 11.67
CA ALA A 157 -7.91 15.25 12.43
C ALA A 157 -7.00 14.02 12.30
N LEU A 158 -7.04 13.18 13.33
CA LEU A 158 -6.70 11.76 13.25
C LEU A 158 -7.77 11.02 12.46
N TRP A 159 -7.34 10.21 11.51
CA TRP A 159 -8.20 9.33 10.73
C TRP A 159 -7.82 7.87 10.95
N GLU A 160 -8.85 7.03 10.91
CA GLU A 160 -8.73 5.59 11.08
C GLU A 160 -9.41 4.88 9.91
N VAL A 161 -8.75 3.82 9.44
CA VAL A 161 -9.26 2.91 8.43
C VAL A 161 -9.19 1.49 9.00
N CYS A 162 -10.35 0.88 9.19
CA CYS A 162 -10.45 -0.52 9.55
C CYS A 162 -10.22 -1.39 8.31
N GLY A 163 -9.45 -2.46 8.46
CA GLY A 163 -9.37 -3.48 7.43
C GLY A 163 -10.66 -4.27 7.28
N ASP A 164 -10.80 -4.98 6.17
CA ASP A 164 -11.88 -5.92 5.90
C ASP A 164 -11.38 -7.38 5.97
N GLN A 165 -11.67 -8.08 7.09
CA GLN A 165 -11.19 -9.45 7.32
C GLN A 165 -11.83 -10.45 6.34
N SER A 166 -13.10 -10.23 5.97
CA SER A 166 -13.80 -11.09 5.02
C SER A 166 -13.13 -11.01 3.64
N THR A 167 -12.84 -9.80 3.19
CA THR A 167 -12.13 -9.58 1.93
C THR A 167 -10.69 -10.11 2.01
N ALA A 168 -9.97 -9.88 3.11
CA ALA A 168 -8.61 -10.40 3.29
C ALA A 168 -8.55 -11.93 3.16
N ARG A 169 -9.45 -12.65 3.85
CA ARG A 169 -9.55 -14.12 3.76
C ARG A 169 -9.94 -14.59 2.36
N SER A 170 -10.87 -13.89 1.72
CA SER A 170 -11.26 -14.19 0.34
C SER A 170 -10.09 -14.03 -0.64
N CYS A 171 -9.30 -12.96 -0.49
CA CYS A 171 -8.09 -12.73 -1.28
C CYS A 171 -7.04 -13.81 -1.03
N TYR A 172 -6.82 -14.20 0.22
CA TYR A 172 -5.90 -15.29 0.58
C TYR A 172 -6.32 -16.63 -0.05
N LEU A 173 -7.59 -17.00 0.05
CA LEU A 173 -8.11 -18.23 -0.58
C LEU A 173 -7.99 -18.19 -2.11
N ALA A 174 -8.27 -17.05 -2.74
CA ALA A 174 -8.09 -16.87 -4.18
C ALA A 174 -6.62 -17.03 -4.60
N PHE A 175 -5.71 -16.45 -3.82
CA PHE A 175 -4.27 -16.59 -4.03
C PHE A 175 -3.81 -18.06 -3.93
N LEU A 176 -4.29 -18.80 -2.91
CA LEU A 176 -3.99 -20.23 -2.78
C LEU A 176 -4.54 -21.07 -3.93
N LYS A 177 -5.77 -20.79 -4.38
CA LYS A 177 -6.38 -21.50 -5.52
C LYS A 177 -5.64 -21.22 -6.82
N GLY A 178 -5.14 -19.99 -7.01
CA GLY A 178 -4.31 -19.62 -8.16
C GLY A 178 -3.00 -20.39 -8.24
N LYS A 179 -2.42 -20.80 -7.10
CA LYS A 179 -1.20 -21.63 -7.06
C LYS A 179 -1.39 -23.09 -7.49
N ASN A 180 -2.62 -23.58 -7.70
CA ASN A 180 -2.87 -24.93 -8.22
C ASN A 180 -2.61 -25.08 -9.73
N LEU A 181 -2.23 -24.00 -10.44
CA LEU A 181 -1.69 -24.05 -11.79
C LEU A 181 -0.36 -23.28 -11.81
N ALA A 182 0.74 -24.02 -11.60
CA ALA A 182 2.15 -23.59 -11.53
C ALA A 182 2.55 -22.65 -10.37
N GLN A 183 3.50 -23.11 -9.55
CA GLN A 183 4.20 -22.31 -8.52
C GLN A 183 5.02 -21.16 -9.16
N PRO A 184 5.27 -20.02 -8.48
CA PRO A 184 6.10 -19.93 -7.26
C PRO A 184 5.38 -19.38 -6.02
N THR A 185 5.95 -19.72 -4.87
CA THR A 185 5.46 -19.37 -3.54
C THR A 185 6.00 -18.01 -3.10
N LEU A 186 5.14 -16.99 -2.99
CA LEU A 186 5.42 -15.87 -2.07
C LEU A 186 5.38 -16.42 -0.64
N VAL A 187 6.55 -16.69 -0.07
CA VAL A 187 6.76 -16.80 1.37
C VAL A 187 7.23 -15.43 1.82
N ILE A 188 6.47 -14.74 2.67
CA ILE A 188 6.97 -13.55 3.37
C ILE A 188 7.17 -13.96 4.82
N GLU A 189 8.37 -14.45 5.14
CA GLU A 189 8.94 -14.30 6.46
C GLU A 189 10.47 -14.38 6.34
N GLY A 190 11.15 -13.34 6.83
CA GLY A 190 12.60 -13.26 6.86
C GLY A 190 13.03 -13.02 8.30
N ASP A 191 13.56 -14.07 8.91
CA ASP A 191 14.26 -14.04 10.18
C ASP A 191 15.54 -13.20 10.02
N ILE A 192 15.58 -12.03 10.65
CA ILE A 192 16.74 -11.13 10.68
C ILE A 192 17.67 -11.58 11.78
N THR A 193 18.46 -12.62 11.52
CA THR A 193 19.76 -12.76 12.17
C THR A 193 20.82 -13.20 11.16
N ARG A 194 21.90 -12.42 11.11
CA ARG A 194 23.18 -12.62 10.39
C ARG A 194 23.23 -12.16 8.92
N VAL A 195 23.53 -10.87 8.71
CA VAL A 195 24.70 -10.45 7.92
C VAL A 195 25.15 -9.05 8.39
N TRP A 196 25.97 -9.01 9.43
CA TRP A 196 27.03 -8.01 9.61
C TRP A 196 28.22 -8.75 10.21
N ASN A 197 29.11 -9.20 9.33
CA ASN A 197 30.55 -9.35 9.57
C ASN A 197 31.23 -8.89 8.28
#